data_AF-A0A7Y5QWH8-F1
#
_entry.id   AF-A0A7Y5QWH8-F1
#
_cell.length_a   1.000
_cell.length_b   1.000
_cell.length_c   1.000
_cell.angle_alpha   90.00
_cell.angle_beta   90.00
_cell.angle_gamma   90.00
#
_symmetry.space_group_name_H-M   'P 1'
#
loop_
_entity.id
_entity.type
_entity.pdbx_description
1 polymer ?
#
loop_
_entity_poly.entity_id
_entity_poly.type
_entity_poly.pdbx_seq_one_letter_code
_entity_poly.pdbx_strand_id
1 'polypeptide(L)'
;MSRRRSVRPDGLALLLALAAIACGHREKAVSDTATAGSRAPSPYVSEIPAWPADTSDFATDRTGRFPAALRAKVPSCGAATPVVARDSIGPLYPGQPLPIVLGVCRNALRLWHWDDGSYLPAIAVKLGDALVVADMAGMTADDVVSRVIAIEGARTAEGIGPGSSLAELQRAYGAPTWRRNQCTVDAAFESRPGLVARIAVAPSTGAASCADVRRYGDGNDFSRFPPGSRVEWIAAELGAAG
;
A
#
# COMPACT_ATOMS: atom_id res chain seq x y z
N MET A 1 -60.45 -7.50 -11.97
CA MET A 1 -60.42 -8.48 -10.87
C MET A 1 -59.01 -8.52 -10.29
N SER A 2 -58.58 -7.56 -9.48
CA SER A 2 -58.75 -7.44 -8.02
C SER A 2 -58.45 -8.73 -7.24
N ARG A 3 -57.28 -8.75 -6.57
CA ARG A 3 -57.11 -9.27 -5.20
C ARG A 3 -55.82 -8.70 -4.58
N ARG A 4 -56.01 -7.67 -3.76
CA ARG A 4 -55.06 -7.23 -2.73
C ARG A 4 -55.03 -8.29 -1.62
N ARG A 5 -53.86 -8.53 -1.01
CA ARG A 5 -53.79 -8.97 0.39
C ARG A 5 -52.77 -8.13 1.15
N SER A 6 -53.34 -7.38 2.09
CA SER A 6 -52.71 -6.60 3.14
C SER A 6 -52.77 -7.45 4.40
N VAL A 7 -51.64 -7.64 5.10
CA VAL A 7 -51.61 -7.98 6.52
C VAL A 7 -50.37 -7.33 7.14
N ARG A 8 -50.59 -6.35 8.02
CA ARG A 8 -49.73 -6.01 9.17
C ARG A 8 -50.29 -6.77 10.39
N PRO A 9 -49.54 -7.06 11.47
CA PRO A 9 -49.31 -6.04 12.51
C PRO A 9 -47.97 -6.11 13.28
N ASP A 10 -47.58 -4.93 13.76
CA ASP A 10 -47.11 -4.57 15.11
C ASP A 10 -46.43 -5.61 16.02
N GLY A 11 -45.24 -5.25 16.47
CA GLY A 11 -44.50 -5.89 17.55
C GLY A 11 -43.62 -4.89 18.30
N LEU A 12 -44.27 -4.04 19.10
CA LEU A 12 -43.66 -3.25 20.16
C LEU A 12 -42.96 -4.17 21.19
N ALA A 13 -41.70 -3.92 21.54
CA ALA A 13 -41.16 -4.28 22.86
C ALA A 13 -39.94 -3.40 23.21
N LEU A 14 -40.26 -2.32 23.93
CA LEU A 14 -39.39 -1.58 24.83
C LEU A 14 -38.78 -2.52 25.87
N LEU A 15 -37.49 -2.40 26.21
CA LEU A 15 -36.99 -2.64 27.57
C LEU A 15 -35.62 -1.99 27.75
N LEU A 16 -35.66 -0.88 28.49
CA LEU A 16 -34.53 -0.24 29.14
C LEU A 16 -33.93 -1.18 30.20
N ALA A 17 -32.60 -1.24 30.26
CA ALA A 17 -31.89 -1.62 31.48
C ALA A 17 -30.65 -0.73 31.63
N LEU A 18 -30.86 0.42 32.26
CA LEU A 18 -29.82 1.25 32.87
C LEU A 18 -29.38 0.57 34.17
N ALA A 19 -28.21 -0.06 34.17
CA ALA A 19 -27.51 -0.44 35.40
C ALA A 19 -26.44 0.60 35.70
N ALA A 20 -26.78 1.56 36.56
CA ALA A 20 -25.84 2.46 37.18
C ALA A 20 -25.00 1.67 38.20
N ILE A 21 -23.70 1.51 37.93
CA ILE A 21 -22.73 1.09 38.92
C ILE A 21 -21.95 2.33 39.34
N ALA A 22 -22.33 2.85 40.50
CA ALA A 22 -21.62 3.89 41.22
C ALA A 22 -20.70 3.29 42.28
N CYS A 23 -19.66 4.07 42.60
CA CYS A 23 -18.78 4.00 43.77
C CYS A 23 -17.55 3.08 43.71
N GLY A 24 -16.39 3.75 43.62
CA GLY A 24 -15.09 3.14 43.90
C GLY A 24 -13.88 4.02 43.60
N HIS A 25 -13.97 5.35 43.62
CA HIS A 25 -12.78 6.20 43.50
C HIS A 25 -11.97 6.13 44.79
N ARG A 26 -10.94 5.28 44.78
CA ARG A 26 -9.85 5.28 45.76
C ARG A 26 -8.70 6.09 45.17
N GLU A 27 -8.60 7.35 45.56
CA GLU A 27 -7.44 8.20 45.30
C GLU A 27 -6.24 7.60 46.05
N LYS A 28 -5.37 6.89 45.32
CA LYS A 28 -4.01 6.63 45.79
C LYS A 28 -3.18 7.85 45.42
N ALA A 29 -2.54 8.45 46.42
CA ALA A 29 -1.49 9.44 46.22
C ALA A 29 -0.45 8.87 45.25
N VAL A 30 -0.38 9.46 44.05
CA VAL A 30 0.66 9.17 43.07
C VAL A 30 1.90 9.90 43.55
N SER A 31 2.88 9.13 44.04
CA SER A 31 4.23 9.64 44.24
C SER A 31 4.78 10.09 42.90
N ASP A 32 4.95 11.40 42.74
CA ASP A 32 5.69 12.04 41.64
C ASP A 32 7.16 11.60 41.69
N THR A 33 7.40 10.40 41.16
CA THR A 33 8.75 9.97 40.82
C THR A 33 9.04 10.64 39.49
N ALA A 34 9.75 11.78 39.54
CA ALA A 34 10.24 12.51 38.40
C ALA A 34 10.95 11.53 37.45
N THR A 35 10.22 11.05 36.46
CA THR A 35 10.74 10.17 35.43
C THR A 35 11.61 11.08 34.58
N ALA A 36 12.93 10.86 34.64
CA ALA A 36 13.91 11.57 33.83
C ALA A 36 13.36 11.67 32.41
N GLY A 37 13.02 12.90 31.99
CA GLY A 37 12.34 13.16 30.73
C GLY A 37 13.14 12.52 29.62
N SER A 38 12.60 11.44 29.06
CA SER A 38 13.09 10.84 27.83
C SER A 38 12.96 11.93 26.78
N ARG A 39 14.06 12.64 26.54
CA ARG A 39 14.14 13.70 25.56
C ARG A 39 13.77 13.05 24.24
N ALA A 40 12.59 13.36 23.72
CA ALA A 40 12.15 12.85 22.44
C ALA A 40 13.31 13.06 21.45
N PRO A 41 13.78 12.01 20.77
CA PRO A 41 14.92 12.13 19.89
C PRO A 41 14.65 13.28 18.91
N SER A 42 15.59 14.22 18.83
CA SER A 42 15.50 15.34 17.90
C SER A 42 15.20 14.78 16.52
N PRO A 43 14.21 15.31 15.77
CA PRO A 43 13.93 14.84 14.43
C PRO A 43 15.23 15.00 13.64
N TYR A 44 15.81 13.87 13.23
CA TYR A 44 17.01 13.87 12.42
C TYR A 44 16.63 14.46 11.06
N VAL A 45 17.00 15.71 10.82
CA VAL A 45 16.85 16.36 9.51
C VAL A 45 18.11 16.04 8.72
N SER A 46 18.07 14.98 7.92
CA SER A 46 19.12 14.75 6.92
C SER A 46 19.05 15.88 5.89
N GLU A 47 20.20 16.44 5.50
CA GLU A 47 20.27 17.18 4.24
C GLU A 47 19.79 16.27 3.11
N ILE A 48 18.90 16.79 2.26
CA ILE A 48 18.38 16.06 1.11
C ILE A 48 19.33 16.30 -0.04
N PRO A 49 20.06 15.27 -0.51
CA PRO A 49 20.94 15.47 -1.64
C PRO A 49 20.08 15.68 -2.91
N ALA A 50 20.67 16.30 -3.93
CA ALA A 50 19.97 16.61 -5.18
C ALA A 50 19.41 15.35 -5.87
N TRP A 51 18.19 15.45 -6.40
CA TRP A 51 17.56 14.40 -7.21
C TRP A 51 18.34 14.18 -8.52
N PRO A 52 18.44 12.93 -9.00
CA PRO A 52 19.04 12.68 -10.30
C PRO A 52 18.21 13.33 -11.41
N ALA A 53 18.87 13.67 -12.53
CA ALA A 53 18.15 14.06 -13.73
C ALA A 53 17.19 12.93 -14.18
N ASP A 54 16.04 13.30 -14.74
CA ASP A 54 15.08 12.36 -15.32
C ASP A 54 15.65 11.77 -16.60
N THR A 55 16.42 10.68 -16.45
CA THR A 55 17.02 9.91 -17.53
C THR A 55 16.73 8.43 -17.34
N SER A 56 16.86 7.65 -18.41
CA SER A 56 16.63 6.19 -18.38
C SER A 56 17.50 5.45 -17.37
N ASP A 57 18.65 6.02 -16.97
CA ASP A 57 19.59 5.39 -16.03
C ASP A 57 19.11 5.42 -14.58
N PHE A 58 18.14 6.30 -14.30
CA PHE A 58 17.52 6.51 -12.99
C PHE A 58 16.01 6.38 -13.06
N ALA A 59 15.48 5.77 -14.12
CA ALA A 59 14.05 5.59 -14.30
C ALA A 59 13.69 4.10 -14.29
N THR A 60 12.56 3.74 -13.69
CA THR A 60 11.93 2.47 -14.05
C THR A 60 11.45 2.54 -15.50
N ASP A 61 11.32 1.40 -16.16
CA ASP A 61 10.78 1.42 -17.52
C ASP A 61 9.28 1.77 -17.53
N ARG A 62 8.74 2.04 -18.73
CA ARG A 62 7.33 2.39 -18.91
C ARG A 62 6.34 1.29 -18.52
N THR A 63 6.84 0.08 -18.26
CA THR A 63 6.03 -1.04 -17.78
C THR A 63 6.08 -1.17 -16.26
N GLY A 64 6.72 -0.22 -15.56
CA GLY A 64 6.91 -0.26 -14.11
C GLY A 64 7.92 -1.32 -13.67
N ARG A 65 8.64 -1.96 -14.60
CA ARG A 65 9.63 -2.97 -14.25
C ARG A 65 10.91 -2.27 -13.78
N PHE A 66 11.48 -2.83 -12.72
CA PHE A 66 12.76 -2.39 -12.18
C PHE A 66 13.90 -3.04 -12.98
N PRO A 67 14.69 -2.29 -13.77
CA PRO A 67 15.75 -2.87 -14.59
C PRO A 67 16.85 -3.50 -13.73
N ALA A 68 17.48 -4.58 -14.21
CA ALA A 68 18.53 -5.28 -13.46
C ALA A 68 19.71 -4.36 -13.06
N ALA A 69 20.11 -3.47 -13.97
CA ALA A 69 21.16 -2.48 -13.72
C ALA A 69 20.80 -1.49 -12.60
N LEU A 70 19.52 -1.08 -12.52
CA LEU A 70 19.04 -0.22 -11.44
C LEU A 70 18.93 -1.01 -10.13
N ARG A 71 18.43 -2.26 -10.18
CA ARG A 71 18.27 -3.16 -9.02
C ARG A 71 19.60 -3.42 -8.31
N ALA A 72 20.69 -3.50 -9.07
CA ALA A 72 22.04 -3.67 -8.53
C ALA A 72 22.53 -2.45 -7.72
N LYS A 73 22.00 -1.26 -7.98
CA LYS A 73 22.34 -0.01 -7.27
C LYS A 73 21.51 0.21 -6.00
N VAL A 74 20.45 -0.57 -5.78
CA VAL A 74 19.57 -0.39 -4.62
C VAL A 74 20.28 -0.87 -3.35
N PRO A 75 20.49 0.01 -2.36
CA PRO A 75 21.19 -0.34 -1.12
C PRO A 75 20.32 -1.23 -0.24
N SER A 76 20.97 -2.05 0.60
CA SER A 76 20.30 -2.73 1.71
C SER A 76 20.30 -1.86 2.95
N CYS A 77 19.14 -1.76 3.60
CA CYS A 77 18.88 -0.88 4.73
C CYS A 77 18.40 -1.65 5.98
N GLY A 78 18.41 -2.98 5.92
CA GLY A 78 18.00 -3.85 7.01
C GLY A 78 18.08 -5.31 6.59
N ALA A 79 18.24 -6.22 7.56
CA ALA A 79 18.35 -7.66 7.28
C ALA A 79 17.00 -8.40 7.26
N ALA A 80 15.96 -7.82 7.87
CA ALA A 80 14.66 -8.47 7.97
C ALA A 80 13.74 -8.07 6.80
N THR A 81 13.16 -9.08 6.14
CA THR A 81 12.11 -8.88 5.14
C THR A 81 10.82 -8.46 5.84
N PRO A 82 10.29 -7.25 5.58
CA PRO A 82 9.11 -6.77 6.27
C PRO A 82 7.83 -7.45 5.76
N VAL A 83 6.82 -7.49 6.62
CA VAL A 83 5.45 -7.83 6.24
C VAL A 83 4.79 -6.60 5.62
N VAL A 84 4.02 -6.82 4.54
CA VAL A 84 3.14 -5.80 3.96
C VAL A 84 1.89 -5.71 4.83
N ALA A 85 1.71 -4.56 5.47
CA ALA A 85 0.52 -4.23 6.24
C ALA A 85 -0.44 -3.37 5.40
N ARG A 86 -1.56 -2.99 6.02
CA ARG A 86 -2.60 -2.17 5.37
C ARG A 86 -2.08 -0.80 4.93
N ASP A 87 -1.25 -0.20 5.75
CA ASP A 87 -0.80 1.20 5.68
C ASP A 87 0.72 1.33 5.68
N SER A 88 1.46 0.22 5.63
CA SER A 88 2.91 0.25 5.71
C SER A 88 3.56 -0.99 5.09
N ILE A 89 4.84 -0.86 4.73
CA ILE A 89 5.73 -1.95 4.40
C ILE A 89 6.97 -1.81 5.28
N GLY A 90 6.94 -2.51 6.41
CA GLY A 90 7.97 -2.37 7.45
C GLY A 90 8.01 -0.94 8.01
N PRO A 91 9.17 -0.28 8.03
CA PRO A 91 9.32 1.07 8.59
C PRO A 91 8.81 2.19 7.65
N LEU A 92 8.38 1.84 6.44
CA LEU A 92 7.94 2.80 5.42
C LEU A 92 6.42 2.83 5.33
N TYR A 93 5.83 4.02 5.30
CA TYR A 93 4.39 4.21 5.18
C TYR A 93 4.03 5.49 4.41
N PRO A 94 2.88 5.53 3.73
CA PRO A 94 2.36 6.74 3.11
C PRO A 94 2.10 7.87 4.13
N GLY A 95 2.39 9.11 3.75
CA GLY A 95 2.36 10.29 4.63
C GLY A 95 3.68 10.58 5.34
N GLN A 96 4.66 9.67 5.26
CA GLN A 96 5.98 9.84 5.88
C GLN A 96 6.80 10.92 5.15
N PRO A 97 7.38 11.92 5.85
CA PRO A 97 8.25 12.92 5.22
C PRO A 97 9.57 12.32 4.71
N LEU A 98 10.11 12.88 3.62
CA LEU A 98 11.37 12.43 3.02
C LEU A 98 12.55 12.31 4.03
N PRO A 99 12.80 13.26 4.94
CA PRO A 99 13.89 13.13 5.91
C PRO A 99 13.75 11.90 6.81
N ILE A 100 12.51 11.49 7.13
CA ILE A 100 12.28 10.29 7.96
C ILE A 100 12.58 9.02 7.16
N VAL A 101 12.19 8.97 5.88
CA VAL A 101 12.56 7.86 4.97
C VAL A 101 14.08 7.73 4.86
N LEU A 102 14.79 8.85 4.68
CA LEU A 102 16.26 8.89 4.63
C LEU A 102 16.89 8.56 5.98
N GLY A 103 16.20 8.80 7.10
CA GLY A 103 16.60 8.34 8.42
C GLY A 103 16.58 6.82 8.57
N VAL A 104 15.63 6.14 7.92
CA VAL A 104 15.58 4.67 7.85
C VAL A 104 16.71 4.14 6.97
N CYS A 105 16.95 4.78 5.82
CA CYS A 105 18.03 4.41 4.93
C CYS A 105 18.77 5.60 4.33
N ARG A 106 19.91 5.95 4.94
CA ARG A 106 20.70 7.13 4.54
C ARG A 106 21.14 7.11 3.09
N ASN A 107 21.43 5.93 2.56
CA ASN A 107 21.97 5.76 1.20
C ASN A 107 20.90 5.37 0.18
N ALA A 108 19.61 5.49 0.52
CA ALA A 108 18.51 5.06 -0.34
C ALA A 108 18.65 5.61 -1.78
N LEU A 109 18.33 4.76 -2.76
CA LEU A 109 18.46 5.13 -4.16
C LEU A 109 17.32 6.06 -4.54
N ARG A 110 17.64 7.29 -4.93
CA ARG A 110 16.69 8.23 -5.54
C ARG A 110 16.57 7.94 -7.03
N LEU A 111 15.36 7.88 -7.53
CA LEU A 111 15.03 7.52 -8.92
C LEU A 111 13.69 8.11 -9.34
N TRP A 112 13.34 7.92 -10.61
CA TRP A 112 12.06 8.28 -11.21
C TRP A 112 11.24 7.01 -11.47
N HIS A 113 10.11 6.85 -10.81
CA HIS A 113 9.22 5.72 -11.00
C HIS A 113 8.15 6.10 -12.01
N TRP A 114 8.06 5.35 -13.10
CA TRP A 114 7.00 5.53 -14.09
C TRP A 114 5.70 4.92 -13.58
N ASP A 115 4.69 5.77 -13.40
CA ASP A 115 3.33 5.32 -13.12
C ASP A 115 2.35 6.04 -14.04
N ASP A 116 1.63 5.24 -14.83
CA ASP A 116 0.47 5.65 -15.63
C ASP A 116 0.61 6.96 -16.43
N GLY A 117 1.75 7.11 -17.11
CA GLY A 117 1.98 8.23 -18.03
C GLY A 117 2.89 9.33 -17.47
N SER A 118 3.30 9.23 -16.21
CA SER A 118 4.16 10.23 -15.56
C SER A 118 5.31 9.59 -14.79
N TYR A 119 6.43 10.30 -14.71
CA TYR A 119 7.51 9.97 -13.80
C TYR A 119 7.30 10.65 -12.46
N LEU A 120 7.25 9.85 -11.40
CA LEU A 120 7.16 10.30 -10.02
C LEU A 120 8.55 10.20 -9.36
N PRO A 121 8.95 11.19 -8.55
CA PRO A 121 10.14 11.04 -7.72
C PRO A 121 9.94 9.87 -6.75
N ALA A 122 10.92 8.99 -6.62
CA ALA A 122 10.81 7.81 -5.78
C ALA A 122 12.12 7.45 -5.08
N ILE A 123 11.99 6.72 -3.99
CA ILE A 123 13.10 6.17 -3.20
C ILE A 123 13.03 4.64 -3.25
N ALA A 124 14.11 3.98 -3.64
CA ALA A 124 14.23 2.53 -3.59
C ALA A 124 15.21 2.06 -2.53
N VAL A 125 14.81 1.01 -1.81
CA VAL A 125 15.60 0.36 -0.76
C VAL A 125 15.39 -1.16 -0.79
N LYS A 126 16.38 -1.90 -0.29
CA LYS A 126 16.21 -3.31 0.10
C LYS A 126 16.04 -3.42 1.61
N LEU A 127 15.02 -4.15 2.03
CA LEU A 127 14.74 -4.49 3.42
C LEU A 127 14.67 -6.02 3.53
N GLY A 128 15.74 -6.65 3.99
CA GLY A 128 15.94 -8.10 3.81
C GLY A 128 15.93 -8.46 2.34
N ASP A 129 15.05 -9.38 1.96
CA ASP A 129 14.84 -9.82 0.58
C ASP A 129 13.87 -8.93 -0.20
N ALA A 130 13.22 -7.97 0.45
CA ALA A 130 12.23 -7.11 -0.19
C ALA A 130 12.89 -5.96 -0.95
N LEU A 131 12.49 -5.76 -2.21
CA LEU A 131 12.73 -4.52 -2.95
C LEU A 131 11.51 -3.62 -2.78
N VAL A 132 11.68 -2.49 -2.10
CA VAL A 132 10.61 -1.54 -1.79
C VAL A 132 10.89 -0.21 -2.49
N VAL A 133 9.86 0.35 -3.11
CA VAL A 133 9.86 1.66 -3.75
C VAL A 133 8.84 2.55 -3.04
N ALA A 134 9.26 3.71 -2.56
CA ALA A 134 8.38 4.71 -1.98
C ALA A 134 8.24 5.88 -2.97
N ASP A 135 7.04 6.06 -3.52
CA ASP A 135 6.74 7.18 -4.41
C ASP A 135 6.52 8.44 -3.58
N MET A 136 7.17 9.53 -3.96
CA MET A 136 7.10 10.81 -3.27
C MET A 136 6.11 11.74 -3.98
N ALA A 137 5.40 12.56 -3.21
CA ALA A 137 4.51 13.60 -3.75
C ALA A 137 5.28 14.75 -4.42
N GLY A 138 6.58 14.86 -4.15
CA GLY A 138 7.48 15.87 -4.70
C GLY A 138 8.93 15.58 -4.36
N MET A 139 9.78 16.60 -4.46
CA MET A 139 11.25 16.50 -4.36
C MET A 139 11.86 17.25 -3.17
N THR A 140 11.03 17.94 -2.38
CA THR A 140 11.45 18.79 -1.26
C THR A 140 11.42 18.05 0.08
N ALA A 141 11.89 18.69 1.15
CA ALA A 141 11.93 18.09 2.48
C ALA A 141 10.56 17.85 3.10
N ASP A 142 9.62 18.73 2.78
CA ASP A 142 8.27 18.70 3.32
C ASP A 142 7.36 17.78 2.49
N ASP A 143 7.85 17.30 1.34
CA ASP A 143 7.15 16.31 0.55
C ASP A 143 7.12 14.95 1.26
N VAL A 144 5.98 14.30 1.10
CA VAL A 144 5.66 13.05 1.78
C VAL A 144 5.63 11.89 0.80
N VAL A 145 5.81 10.69 1.34
CA VAL A 145 5.54 9.44 0.63
C VAL A 145 4.05 9.40 0.28
N SER A 146 3.72 9.29 -1.00
CA SER A 146 2.35 9.10 -1.49
C SER A 146 1.91 7.64 -1.44
N ARG A 147 2.85 6.72 -1.69
CA ARG A 147 2.62 5.28 -1.76
C ARG A 147 3.91 4.50 -1.48
N VAL A 148 3.79 3.33 -0.86
CA VAL A 148 4.91 2.40 -0.65
C VAL A 148 4.61 1.08 -1.35
N ILE A 149 5.49 0.65 -2.25
CA ILE A 149 5.31 -0.49 -3.14
C ILE A 149 6.36 -1.56 -2.83
N ALA A 150 5.92 -2.79 -2.59
CA ALA A 150 6.79 -3.96 -2.62
C ALA A 150 6.82 -4.53 -4.04
N ILE A 151 7.96 -4.37 -4.70
CA ILE A 151 8.22 -4.90 -6.04
C ILE A 151 8.63 -6.38 -5.96
N GLU A 152 9.37 -6.76 -4.91
CA GLU A 152 9.85 -8.13 -4.69
C GLU A 152 9.88 -8.47 -3.19
N GLY A 153 9.89 -9.77 -2.87
CA GLY A 153 10.26 -10.33 -1.56
C GLY A 153 9.23 -10.16 -0.43
N ALA A 154 8.66 -8.98 -0.25
CA ALA A 154 7.70 -8.73 0.83
C ALA A 154 6.33 -9.35 0.54
N ARG A 155 5.68 -9.83 1.61
CA ARG A 155 4.36 -10.45 1.58
C ARG A 155 3.51 -9.97 2.75
N THR A 156 2.20 -10.00 2.59
CA THR A 156 1.24 -9.78 3.66
C THR A 156 1.21 -10.96 4.63
N ALA A 157 0.48 -10.82 5.74
CA ALA A 157 0.29 -11.91 6.71
C ALA A 157 -0.41 -13.14 6.10
N GLU A 158 -1.22 -12.95 5.04
CA GLU A 158 -1.85 -14.05 4.28
C GLU A 158 -0.91 -14.68 3.24
N GLY A 159 0.34 -14.20 3.14
CA GLY A 159 1.31 -14.68 2.14
C GLY A 159 1.12 -14.06 0.75
N ILE A 160 0.29 -13.03 0.60
CA ILE A 160 0.07 -12.35 -0.68
C ILE A 160 1.20 -11.35 -0.93
N GLY A 161 1.78 -11.39 -2.12
CA GLY A 161 2.79 -10.41 -2.55
C GLY A 161 3.13 -10.59 -4.03
N PRO A 162 4.23 -9.98 -4.50
CA PRO A 162 4.71 -10.15 -5.86
C PRO A 162 4.79 -11.63 -6.26
N GLY A 163 4.22 -11.95 -7.43
CA GLY A 163 4.17 -13.31 -7.97
C GLY A 163 2.99 -14.17 -7.49
N SER A 164 2.23 -13.76 -6.48
CA SER A 164 1.03 -14.49 -6.05
C SER A 164 -0.01 -14.58 -7.17
N SER A 165 -0.72 -15.71 -7.24
CA SER A 165 -1.80 -15.93 -8.20
C SER A 165 -3.05 -15.12 -7.84
N LEU A 166 -3.88 -14.86 -8.84
CA LEU A 166 -5.16 -14.16 -8.63
C LEU A 166 -6.15 -14.99 -7.80
N ALA A 167 -6.05 -16.31 -7.85
CA ALA A 167 -6.86 -17.20 -7.01
C ALA A 167 -6.49 -17.10 -5.53
N GLU A 168 -5.20 -16.98 -5.20
CA GLU A 168 -4.74 -16.72 -3.83
C GLU A 168 -5.22 -15.35 -3.35
N LEU A 169 -5.09 -14.33 -4.21
CA LEU A 169 -5.55 -12.97 -3.91
C LEU A 169 -7.06 -12.92 -3.64
N GLN A 170 -7.88 -13.52 -4.50
CA GLN A 170 -9.34 -13.64 -4.32
C GLN A 170 -9.71 -14.39 -3.05
N ARG A 171 -8.98 -15.47 -2.72
CA ARG A 171 -9.23 -16.25 -1.50
C ARG A 171 -8.92 -15.45 -0.24
N ALA A 172 -7.85 -14.65 -0.27
CA ALA A 172 -7.41 -13.86 0.87
C ALA A 172 -8.33 -12.66 1.11
N TYR A 173 -8.71 -11.92 0.06
CA TYR A 173 -9.33 -10.60 0.21
C TYR A 173 -10.72 -10.46 -0.40
N GLY A 174 -11.18 -11.47 -1.14
CA GLY A 174 -12.47 -11.43 -1.83
C GLY A 174 -12.44 -10.66 -3.15
N ALA A 175 -13.62 -10.20 -3.56
CA ALA A 175 -13.81 -9.43 -4.78
C ALA A 175 -13.12 -8.06 -4.69
N PRO A 176 -12.33 -7.66 -5.71
CA PRO A 176 -11.72 -6.34 -5.72
C PRO A 176 -12.66 -5.25 -6.25
N THR A 177 -12.36 -4.02 -5.89
CA THR A 177 -12.72 -2.85 -6.68
C THR A 177 -11.59 -2.55 -7.66
N TRP A 178 -11.91 -2.56 -8.95
CA TRP A 178 -10.92 -2.31 -10.01
C TRP A 178 -10.63 -0.83 -10.19
N ARG A 179 -9.35 -0.46 -10.13
CA ARG A 179 -8.83 0.84 -10.57
C ARG A 179 -8.17 0.65 -11.93
N ARG A 180 -8.70 1.35 -12.93
CA ARG A 180 -8.25 1.26 -14.31
C ARG A 180 -7.48 2.52 -14.64
N ASN A 181 -6.17 2.40 -14.78
CA ASN A 181 -5.34 3.49 -15.23
C ASN A 181 -4.98 3.32 -16.70
N GLN A 182 -4.04 4.11 -17.23
CA GLN A 182 -3.84 4.21 -18.68
C GLN A 182 -3.53 2.86 -19.32
N CYS A 183 -2.64 2.06 -18.71
CA CYS A 183 -2.17 0.79 -19.26
C CYS A 183 -2.02 -0.32 -18.21
N THR A 184 -2.67 -0.16 -17.05
CA THR A 184 -2.56 -1.06 -15.90
C THR A 184 -3.95 -1.32 -15.31
N VAL A 185 -4.06 -2.41 -14.56
CA VAL A 185 -5.26 -2.71 -13.76
C VAL A 185 -4.81 -3.03 -12.34
N ASP A 186 -5.33 -2.25 -11.40
CA ASP A 186 -5.00 -2.37 -9.99
C ASP A 186 -6.25 -2.83 -9.22
N ALA A 187 -6.06 -3.78 -8.30
CA ALA A 187 -7.09 -4.31 -7.43
C ALA A 187 -7.00 -3.63 -6.05
N ALA A 188 -8.09 -2.99 -5.62
CA ALA A 188 -8.26 -2.50 -4.25
C ALA A 188 -9.31 -3.35 -3.51
N PHE A 189 -9.21 -3.45 -2.19
CA PHE A 189 -10.07 -4.35 -1.40
C PHE A 189 -10.69 -3.65 -0.21
N GLU A 190 -12.01 -3.75 -0.04
CA GLU A 190 -12.71 -3.23 1.15
C GLU A 190 -12.27 -3.92 2.44
N SER A 191 -11.94 -5.22 2.36
CA SER A 191 -11.40 -6.00 3.48
C SER A 191 -10.00 -5.54 3.93
N ARG A 192 -9.28 -4.81 3.08
CA ARG A 192 -7.92 -4.28 3.32
C ARG A 192 -7.79 -2.86 2.76
N PRO A 193 -8.47 -1.85 3.34
CA PRO A 193 -8.48 -0.52 2.74
C PRO A 193 -7.09 0.12 2.74
N GLY A 194 -6.64 0.67 1.62
CA GLY A 194 -5.26 1.20 1.47
C GLY A 194 -4.27 0.18 0.91
N LEU A 195 -4.63 -1.10 0.84
CA LEU A 195 -3.86 -2.10 0.10
C LEU A 195 -4.31 -2.12 -1.37
N VAL A 196 -3.33 -2.04 -2.28
CA VAL A 196 -3.54 -2.09 -3.73
C VAL A 196 -2.59 -3.13 -4.33
N ALA A 197 -3.09 -3.97 -5.22
CA ALA A 197 -2.28 -4.94 -5.96
C ALA A 197 -2.34 -4.65 -7.47
N ARG A 198 -1.19 -4.39 -8.09
CA ARG A 198 -1.11 -4.30 -9.56
C ARG A 198 -1.11 -5.67 -10.18
N ILE A 199 -1.92 -5.87 -11.21
CA ILE A 199 -2.04 -7.16 -11.88
C ILE A 199 -1.20 -7.20 -13.16
N ALA A 200 -0.24 -8.12 -13.19
CA ALA A 200 0.44 -8.50 -14.42
C ALA A 200 -0.44 -9.46 -15.23
N VAL A 201 -0.89 -9.00 -16.39
CA VAL A 201 -1.60 -9.83 -17.36
C VAL A 201 -0.61 -10.80 -18.02
N ALA A 202 -1.00 -12.07 -18.15
CA ALA A 202 -0.15 -13.09 -18.78
C ALA A 202 0.21 -12.73 -20.25
N PRO A 203 1.49 -12.81 -20.65
CA PRO A 203 1.92 -12.47 -22.01
C PRO A 203 1.31 -13.34 -23.11
N SER A 204 0.88 -14.57 -22.76
CA SER A 204 0.31 -15.57 -23.68
C SER A 204 -1.01 -15.15 -24.32
N THR A 205 -1.58 -14.02 -23.89
CA THR A 205 -2.88 -13.53 -24.37
C THR A 205 -2.85 -12.65 -25.59
N GLY A 206 -1.68 -12.15 -25.97
CA GLY A 206 -1.59 -11.17 -27.05
C GLY A 206 -2.32 -9.86 -26.73
N ALA A 207 -2.55 -9.53 -25.46
CA ALA A 207 -3.00 -8.20 -25.04
C ALA A 207 -1.95 -7.18 -25.48
N ALA A 208 -2.18 -6.61 -26.66
CA ALA A 208 -1.20 -5.78 -27.38
C ALA A 208 -1.42 -4.29 -27.14
N SER A 209 -2.58 -3.91 -26.59
CA SER A 209 -2.93 -2.52 -26.33
C SER A 209 -3.35 -2.29 -24.88
N CYS A 210 -3.19 -1.04 -24.43
CA CYS A 210 -3.68 -0.62 -23.12
C CYS A 210 -5.19 -0.74 -22.98
N ALA A 211 -5.93 -0.62 -24.08
CA ALA A 211 -7.37 -0.84 -24.10
C ALA A 211 -7.72 -2.30 -23.77
N ASP A 212 -6.92 -3.27 -24.24
CA ASP A 212 -7.14 -4.68 -23.94
C ASP A 212 -6.88 -4.98 -22.47
N VAL A 213 -5.78 -4.44 -21.91
CA VAL A 213 -5.46 -4.57 -20.48
C VAL A 213 -6.61 -4.06 -19.61
N ARG A 214 -7.17 -2.88 -19.94
CA ARG A 214 -8.26 -2.27 -19.16
C ARG A 214 -9.55 -3.07 -19.17
N ARG A 215 -9.86 -3.83 -20.23
CA ARG A 215 -11.06 -4.68 -20.30
C ARG A 215 -11.08 -5.80 -19.27
N TYR A 216 -9.90 -6.23 -18.80
CA TYR A 216 -9.84 -7.23 -17.72
C TYR A 216 -10.35 -6.69 -16.38
N GLY A 217 -10.27 -5.37 -16.17
CA GLY A 217 -10.85 -4.70 -15.00
C GLY A 217 -12.36 -4.40 -15.11
N ASP A 218 -13.05 -4.90 -16.14
CA ASP A 218 -14.49 -4.76 -16.25
C ASP A 218 -15.19 -5.87 -15.46
N GLY A 219 -15.76 -5.57 -14.30
CA GLY A 219 -16.46 -6.56 -13.46
C GLY A 219 -16.15 -6.37 -11.98
N ASN A 220 -16.29 -7.44 -11.19
CA ASN A 220 -16.03 -7.45 -9.75
C ASN A 220 -15.30 -8.73 -9.30
N ASP A 221 -14.69 -9.49 -10.23
CA ASP A 221 -13.90 -10.68 -9.94
C ASP A 221 -12.71 -10.83 -10.89
N PHE A 222 -11.87 -11.85 -10.64
CA PHE A 222 -10.70 -12.16 -11.47
C PHE A 222 -10.99 -13.09 -12.65
N SER A 223 -12.25 -13.50 -12.88
CA SER A 223 -12.59 -14.54 -13.87
C SER A 223 -12.25 -14.16 -15.32
N ARG A 224 -12.13 -12.86 -15.58
CA ARG A 224 -11.77 -12.31 -16.90
C ARG A 224 -10.28 -12.30 -17.15
N PHE A 225 -9.46 -12.41 -16.11
CA PHE A 225 -8.02 -12.42 -16.27
C PHE A 225 -7.57 -13.75 -16.86
N PRO A 226 -6.64 -13.71 -17.81
CA PRO A 226 -6.18 -14.93 -18.44
C PRO A 226 -5.36 -15.79 -17.48
N PRO A 227 -5.35 -17.12 -17.68
CA PRO A 227 -4.51 -18.02 -16.90
C PRO A 227 -3.05 -17.59 -16.89
N GLY A 228 -2.41 -17.64 -15.72
CA GLY A 228 -1.03 -17.20 -15.51
C GLY A 228 -0.86 -15.72 -15.18
N SER A 229 -1.95 -14.94 -15.16
CA SER A 229 -1.94 -13.59 -14.58
C SER A 229 -1.66 -13.66 -13.08
N ARG A 230 -0.97 -12.65 -12.56
CA ARG A 230 -0.44 -12.66 -11.18
C ARG A 230 -0.35 -11.25 -10.62
N VAL A 231 -0.12 -11.15 -9.33
CA VAL A 231 0.28 -9.91 -8.67
C VAL A 231 1.66 -9.53 -9.18
N GLU A 232 1.77 -8.36 -9.80
CA GLU A 232 3.05 -7.77 -10.21
C GLU A 232 3.77 -7.17 -8.99
N TRP A 233 3.06 -6.28 -8.29
CA TRP A 233 3.50 -5.69 -7.05
C TRP A 233 2.30 -5.43 -6.14
N ILE A 234 2.59 -5.16 -4.86
CA ILE A 234 1.59 -4.75 -3.88
C ILE A 234 2.02 -3.46 -3.21
N ALA A 235 1.07 -2.57 -2.93
CA ALA A 235 1.33 -1.27 -2.36
C ALA A 235 0.43 -0.98 -1.17
N ALA A 236 0.98 -0.24 -0.21
CA ALA A 236 0.25 0.49 0.80
C ALA A 236 0.12 1.96 0.33
N GLU A 237 -1.10 2.46 0.31
CA GLU A 237 -1.44 3.83 -0.08
C GLU A 237 -2.14 4.55 1.08
N LEU A 238 -2.06 5.89 1.08
CA LEU A 238 -3.01 6.68 1.86
C LEU A 238 -4.41 6.33 1.35
N GLY A 239 -5.16 5.54 2.11
CA GLY A 239 -6.53 5.22 1.74
C GLY A 239 -7.28 6.52 1.46
N ALA A 240 -8.02 6.59 0.35
CA ALA A 240 -9.06 7.60 0.23
C ALA A 240 -9.94 7.44 1.47
N ALA A 241 -9.97 8.45 2.34
CA ALA A 241 -10.89 8.44 3.47
C ALA A 241 -12.29 8.23 2.87
N GLY A 242 -12.84 7.04 3.07
CA GLY A 242 -14.19 6.70 2.63
C GLY A 242 -15.22 7.54 3.35
#